data_AF-A0A9E6XZL5-F1
#
_entry.id   AF-A0A9E6XZL5-F1
#
_cell.length_a   1.000
_cell.length_b   1.000
_cell.length_c   1.000
_cell.angle_alpha   90.00
_cell.angle_beta   90.00
_cell.angle_gamma   90.00
#
_symmetry.space_group_name_H-M   'P 1'
#
loop_
_entity.id
_entity.type
_entity.pdbx_description
1 polymer ?
#
loop_
_entity_poly.entity_id
_entity_poly.type
_entity_poly.pdbx_seq_one_letter_code
_entity_poly.pdbx_strand_id
1 'polypeptide(L)'
;MAMEPGPHLDELDEAIAAEREGYRLLLAGDAPAAATHLRAAAAHYRDSWELAPPRSYGRLIGALKAAVIAGDGPDEAAYARAQVGSEGDSPSSWYVLAIAALVDGDDALAARAAEGMRAGSPAFVRAADAIAGLAAHDAPAYAAAVRAIVEDFEARDEHLTGVAIVDTALMLDRLAERRAMAVRPRSTLLPPVT
;
A
#
# COMPACT_ATOMS: atom_id res chain seq x y z
N MET A 1 13.97 1.94 20.23
CA MET A 1 14.09 3.41 20.43
C MET A 1 12.70 3.98 20.31
N ALA A 2 12.23 4.72 21.31
CA ALA A 2 11.02 5.52 21.14
C ALA A 2 11.27 6.56 20.04
N MET A 3 10.29 6.79 19.15
CA MET A 3 10.39 7.83 18.13
C MET A 3 10.51 9.19 18.82
N GLU A 4 11.44 10.03 18.39
CA GLU A 4 11.55 11.37 18.95
C GLU A 4 10.26 12.15 18.68
N PRO A 5 9.71 12.85 19.69
CA PRO A 5 8.59 13.75 19.48
C PRO A 5 8.94 14.82 18.46
N GLY A 6 8.02 15.12 17.53
CA GLY A 6 8.23 16.19 16.55
C GLY A 6 7.08 16.31 15.55
N PRO A 7 7.09 17.36 14.71
CA PRO A 7 6.02 17.65 13.74
C PRO A 7 5.70 16.49 12.78
N HIS A 8 6.68 15.61 12.51
CA HIS A 8 6.43 14.41 11.71
C HIS A 8 5.48 13.41 12.37
N LEU A 9 5.28 13.46 13.69
CA LEU A 9 4.30 12.65 14.40
C LEU A 9 2.90 13.23 14.27
N ASP A 10 2.77 14.55 14.36
CA ASP A 10 1.49 15.24 14.18
C ASP A 10 0.94 14.95 12.78
N GLU A 11 1.76 15.08 11.74
CA GLU A 11 1.37 14.71 10.37
C GLU A 11 1.10 13.21 10.21
N LEU A 12 1.80 12.35 10.95
CA LEU A 12 1.54 10.91 10.92
C LEU A 12 0.18 10.57 11.55
N ASP A 13 -0.17 11.23 12.65
CA ASP A 13 -1.45 11.04 13.33
C ASP A 13 -2.62 11.54 12.47
N GLU A 14 -2.46 12.69 11.81
CA GLU A 14 -3.44 13.20 10.83
C GLU A 14 -3.59 12.23 9.64
N ALA A 15 -2.48 11.68 9.12
CA ALA A 15 -2.52 10.69 8.06
C ALA A 15 -3.32 9.44 8.48
N ILE A 16 -3.04 8.89 9.66
CA ILE A 16 -3.73 7.71 10.20
C ILE A 16 -5.21 8.01 10.46
N ALA A 17 -5.55 9.21 10.93
CA ALA A 17 -6.94 9.62 11.16
C ALA A 17 -7.72 9.74 9.84
N ALA A 18 -7.14 10.36 8.82
CA ALA A 18 -7.74 10.45 7.49
C ALA A 18 -7.87 9.07 6.83
N GLU A 19 -6.84 8.22 6.93
CA GLU A 19 -6.84 6.86 6.38
C GLU A 19 -7.94 6.01 7.03
N ARG A 20 -8.08 6.10 8.37
CA ARG A 20 -9.15 5.45 9.14
C ARG A 20 -10.53 5.80 8.60
N GLU A 21 -10.78 7.09 8.36
CA GLU A 21 -12.10 7.53 7.86
C GLU A 21 -12.35 7.08 6.43
N GLY A 22 -11.33 7.15 5.57
CA GLY A 22 -11.38 6.60 4.22
C GLY A 22 -11.74 5.11 4.21
N TYR A 23 -11.14 4.32 5.10
CA TYR A 23 -11.43 2.89 5.22
C TYR A 23 -12.84 2.59 5.72
N ARG A 24 -13.37 3.36 6.67
CA ARG A 24 -14.76 3.21 7.12
C ARG A 24 -15.74 3.48 5.98
N LEU A 25 -15.51 4.53 5.21
CA LEU A 25 -16.35 4.90 4.06
C LEU A 25 -16.27 3.84 2.96
N LEU A 26 -15.10 3.28 2.68
CA LEU A 26 -14.95 2.16 1.74
C LEU A 26 -15.78 0.95 2.19
N LEU A 27 -15.68 0.54 3.45
CA LEU A 27 -16.46 -0.59 3.99
C LEU A 27 -17.98 -0.32 3.98
N ALA A 28 -18.38 0.94 4.12
CA ALA A 28 -19.78 1.37 3.97
C ALA A 28 -20.25 1.45 2.50
N GLY A 29 -19.36 1.25 1.53
CA GLY A 29 -19.66 1.31 0.10
C GLY A 29 -19.61 2.72 -0.51
N ASP A 30 -19.14 3.73 0.22
CA ASP A 30 -19.03 5.12 -0.25
C ASP A 30 -17.61 5.41 -0.78
N ALA A 31 -17.30 4.83 -1.95
CA ALA A 31 -16.00 5.00 -2.60
C ALA A 31 -15.66 6.46 -2.95
N PRO A 32 -16.59 7.30 -3.45
CA PRO A 32 -16.30 8.71 -3.71
C PRO A 32 -15.91 9.50 -2.46
N ALA A 33 -16.64 9.35 -1.34
CA ALA A 33 -16.29 10.03 -0.10
C ALA A 33 -14.96 9.49 0.46
N ALA A 34 -14.77 8.18 0.42
CA ALA A 34 -13.52 7.55 0.85
C ALA A 34 -12.29 8.09 0.10
N ALA A 35 -12.39 8.28 -1.22
CA ALA A 35 -11.29 8.79 -2.03
C ALA A 35 -10.84 10.19 -1.57
N THR A 36 -11.75 11.04 -1.09
CA THR A 36 -11.40 12.36 -0.55
C THR A 36 -10.52 12.23 0.70
N HIS A 37 -10.87 11.34 1.63
CA HIS A 37 -10.09 11.10 2.83
C HIS A 37 -8.76 10.41 2.55
N LEU A 38 -8.72 9.47 1.60
CA LEU A 38 -7.49 8.78 1.23
C LEU A 38 -6.49 9.70 0.51
N ARG A 39 -6.96 10.66 -0.29
CA ARG A 39 -6.09 11.73 -0.83
C ARG A 39 -5.47 12.57 0.29
N ALA A 40 -6.28 12.96 1.28
CA ALA A 40 -5.78 13.71 2.43
C ALA A 40 -4.76 12.89 3.23
N ALA A 41 -5.03 11.59 3.45
CA ALA A 41 -4.08 10.69 4.10
C ALA A 41 -2.76 10.60 3.33
N ALA A 42 -2.80 10.51 2.00
CA ALA A 42 -1.60 10.47 1.17
C ALA A 42 -0.76 11.74 1.32
N ALA A 43 -1.40 12.92 1.33
CA ALA A 43 -0.74 14.19 1.55
C ALA A 43 -0.07 14.27 2.94
N HIS A 44 -0.79 13.93 4.01
CA HIS A 44 -0.23 13.93 5.37
C HIS A 44 0.90 12.90 5.55
N TYR A 45 0.81 11.73 4.93
CA TYR A 45 1.92 10.77 4.94
C TYR A 45 3.16 11.32 4.23
N ARG A 46 2.98 12.09 3.16
CA ARG A 46 4.08 12.77 2.46
C ARG A 46 4.69 13.88 3.32
N ASP A 47 3.87 14.75 3.91
CA ASP A 47 4.34 15.82 4.78
C ASP A 47 5.09 15.23 6.00
N SER A 48 4.57 14.14 6.55
CA SER A 48 5.25 13.36 7.60
C SER A 48 6.59 12.78 7.12
N TRP A 49 6.70 12.32 5.87
CA TRP A 49 7.96 11.80 5.31
C TRP A 49 9.03 12.88 5.23
N GLU A 50 8.67 14.08 4.75
CA GLU A 50 9.61 15.19 4.57
C GLU A 50 10.19 15.69 5.91
N LEU A 51 9.42 15.56 6.99
CA LEU A 51 9.80 15.96 8.34
C LEU A 51 10.48 14.85 9.14
N ALA A 52 10.34 13.59 8.74
CA ALA A 52 10.81 12.44 9.51
C ALA A 52 12.31 12.18 9.33
N PRO A 53 12.95 11.47 10.28
CA PRO A 53 14.30 10.97 10.08
C PRO A 53 14.42 10.11 8.80
N PRO A 54 15.58 10.11 8.13
CA PRO A 54 15.81 9.32 6.93
C PRO A 54 15.41 7.85 7.12
N ARG A 55 15.00 7.21 6.01
CA ARG A 55 14.60 5.79 5.95
C ARG A 55 13.28 5.46 6.65
N SER A 56 12.48 6.46 6.98
CA SER A 56 11.12 6.30 7.51
C SER A 56 10.09 5.82 6.45
N TYR A 57 10.46 4.82 5.65
CA TYR A 57 9.77 4.40 4.42
C TYR A 57 8.31 3.98 4.61
N GLY A 58 7.90 3.61 5.82
CA GLY A 58 6.49 3.32 6.13
C GLY A 58 5.54 4.47 5.73
N ARG A 59 6.02 5.71 5.79
CA ARG A 59 5.27 6.91 5.38
C ARG A 59 5.05 6.96 3.88
N LEU A 60 6.09 6.74 3.08
CA LEU A 60 5.97 6.63 1.62
C LEU A 60 5.09 5.45 1.20
N ILE A 61 5.18 4.31 1.89
CA ILE A 61 4.29 3.16 1.65
C ILE A 61 2.83 3.56 1.94
N GLY A 62 2.58 4.24 3.06
CA GLY A 62 1.26 4.77 3.42
C GLY A 62 0.70 5.71 2.36
N ALA A 63 1.52 6.68 1.92
CA ALA A 63 1.14 7.64 0.88
C ALA A 63 0.75 6.96 -0.43
N LEU A 64 1.62 6.07 -0.94
CA LEU A 64 1.37 5.34 -2.19
C LEU A 64 0.10 4.49 -2.12
N LYS A 65 -0.05 3.73 -1.04
CA LYS A 65 -1.21 2.84 -0.86
C LYS A 65 -2.50 3.65 -0.81
N ALA A 66 -2.54 4.73 -0.04
CA ALA A 66 -3.71 5.61 0.03
C ALA A 66 -4.03 6.26 -1.33
N ALA A 67 -3.02 6.78 -2.04
CA ALA A 67 -3.17 7.37 -3.37
C ALA A 67 -3.68 6.36 -4.42
N VAL A 68 -3.12 5.14 -4.44
CA VAL A 68 -3.56 4.07 -5.36
C VAL A 68 -5.01 3.67 -5.08
N ILE A 69 -5.40 3.52 -3.82
CA ILE A 69 -6.78 3.17 -3.46
C ILE A 69 -7.75 4.31 -3.82
N ALA A 70 -7.33 5.57 -3.70
CA ALA A 70 -8.11 6.74 -4.09
C ALA A 70 -8.23 6.94 -5.62
N GLY A 71 -7.35 6.30 -6.41
CA GLY A 71 -7.31 6.40 -7.87
C GLY A 71 -6.28 7.41 -8.42
N ASP A 72 -5.41 7.97 -7.60
CA ASP A 72 -4.46 9.06 -7.97
C ASP A 72 -2.97 8.63 -7.87
N GLY A 73 -2.70 7.33 -8.04
CA GLY A 73 -1.36 6.76 -7.85
C GLY A 73 -0.17 7.38 -8.63
N PRO A 74 -0.31 7.90 -9.87
CA PRO A 74 0.86 8.31 -10.68
C PRO A 74 1.75 9.40 -10.07
N ASP A 75 1.16 10.49 -9.55
CA ASP A 75 1.96 11.60 -9.01
C ASP A 75 2.71 11.18 -7.74
N GLU A 76 2.07 10.36 -6.89
CA GLU A 76 2.71 9.82 -5.68
C GLU A 76 3.80 8.80 -6.03
N ALA A 77 3.59 7.98 -7.06
CA ALA A 77 4.61 7.04 -7.57
C ALA A 77 5.86 7.76 -8.06
N ALA A 78 5.69 8.83 -8.85
CA ALA A 78 6.79 9.65 -9.33
C ALA A 78 7.58 10.29 -8.17
N TYR A 79 6.86 10.87 -7.19
CA TYR A 79 7.47 11.43 -5.99
C TYR A 79 8.26 10.38 -5.21
N ALA A 80 7.64 9.24 -4.90
CA ALA A 80 8.27 8.20 -4.09
C ALA A 80 9.52 7.60 -4.76
N ARG A 81 9.51 7.42 -6.09
CA ARG A 81 10.71 7.00 -6.84
C ARG A 81 11.84 8.02 -6.73
N ALA A 82 11.54 9.32 -6.78
CA ALA A 82 12.54 10.36 -6.61
C ALA A 82 13.16 10.34 -5.20
N GLN A 83 12.37 10.02 -4.18
CA GLN A 83 12.85 9.92 -2.79
C GLN A 83 13.73 8.70 -2.53
N VAL A 84 13.44 7.55 -3.15
CA VAL A 84 14.20 6.30 -2.95
C VAL A 84 15.38 6.18 -3.91
N GLY A 85 15.26 6.69 -5.13
CA GLY A 85 16.24 6.49 -6.20
C GLY A 85 16.01 5.20 -6.99
N SER A 86 17.06 4.68 -7.62
CA SER A 86 16.98 3.51 -8.53
C SER A 86 17.10 2.16 -7.83
N GLU A 87 17.49 2.14 -6.57
CA GLU A 87 17.82 0.92 -5.81
C GLU A 87 17.36 1.06 -4.36
N GLY A 88 16.64 0.05 -3.87
CA GLY A 88 16.24 -0.03 -2.48
C GLY A 88 17.38 -0.61 -1.62
N ASP A 89 17.46 -0.17 -0.37
CA ASP A 89 18.46 -0.63 0.59
C ASP A 89 17.87 -1.44 1.76
N SER A 90 16.56 -1.64 1.73
CA SER A 90 15.78 -2.36 2.74
C SER A 90 14.49 -2.92 2.14
N PRO A 91 13.87 -3.96 2.75
CA PRO A 91 12.59 -4.48 2.30
C PRO A 91 11.50 -3.40 2.16
N SER A 92 11.47 -2.42 3.08
CA SER A 92 10.52 -1.31 3.02
C SER A 92 10.77 -0.37 1.84
N SER A 93 12.03 0.01 1.56
CA SER A 93 12.33 0.82 0.38
C SER A 93 12.08 0.06 -0.93
N TRP A 94 12.29 -1.25 -0.95
CA TRP A 94 11.95 -2.08 -2.10
C TRP A 94 10.43 -2.15 -2.31
N TYR A 95 9.65 -2.18 -1.23
CA TYR A 95 8.20 -2.14 -1.35
C TYR A 95 7.70 -0.81 -1.92
N VAL A 96 8.30 0.32 -1.54
CA VAL A 96 8.03 1.62 -2.17
C VAL A 96 8.27 1.57 -3.68
N LEU A 97 9.45 1.08 -4.10
CA LEU A 97 9.79 0.94 -5.51
C LEU A 97 8.86 0.00 -6.26
N ALA A 98 8.44 -1.11 -5.63
CA ALA A 98 7.54 -2.07 -6.24
C ALA A 98 6.16 -1.48 -6.55
N ILE A 99 5.56 -0.76 -5.59
CA ILE A 99 4.25 -0.13 -5.78
C ILE A 99 4.34 0.92 -6.89
N ALA A 100 5.35 1.80 -6.83
CA ALA A 100 5.52 2.83 -7.84
C ALA A 100 5.77 2.25 -9.24
N ALA A 101 6.59 1.19 -9.34
CA ALA A 101 6.82 0.48 -10.59
C ALA A 101 5.53 -0.11 -11.18
N LEU A 102 4.68 -0.73 -10.35
CA LEU A 102 3.39 -1.26 -10.81
C LEU A 102 2.42 -0.17 -11.27
N VAL A 103 2.45 1.01 -10.64
CA VAL A 103 1.69 2.20 -11.08
C VAL A 103 2.17 2.67 -12.47
N ASP A 104 3.48 2.70 -12.69
CA ASP A 104 4.09 3.11 -13.96
C ASP A 104 3.97 2.05 -15.06
N GLY A 105 3.66 0.79 -14.70
CA GLY A 105 3.69 -0.34 -15.63
C GLY A 105 5.11 -0.89 -15.89
N ASP A 106 6.07 -0.56 -15.04
CA ASP A 106 7.46 -1.04 -15.08
C ASP A 106 7.56 -2.42 -14.40
N ASP A 107 7.06 -3.44 -15.09
CA ASP A 107 6.98 -4.81 -14.55
C ASP A 107 8.38 -5.38 -14.25
N ALA A 108 9.42 -4.97 -14.99
CA ALA A 108 10.78 -5.41 -14.75
C ALA A 108 11.34 -4.89 -13.41
N LEU A 109 11.10 -3.60 -13.10
CA LEU A 109 11.45 -3.08 -11.78
C LEU A 109 10.57 -3.68 -10.69
N ALA A 110 9.27 -3.85 -10.93
CA ALA A 110 8.37 -4.46 -9.95
C ALA A 110 8.81 -5.87 -9.55
N ALA A 111 9.21 -6.70 -10.52
CA ALA A 111 9.74 -8.05 -10.26
C ALA A 111 11.06 -8.02 -9.46
N ARG A 112 12.00 -7.13 -9.84
CA ARG A 112 13.25 -6.94 -9.08
C ARG A 112 13.00 -6.47 -7.65
N ALA A 113 12.08 -5.53 -7.48
CA ALA A 113 11.74 -4.97 -6.19
C ALA A 113 11.05 -6.00 -5.28
N ALA A 114 10.18 -6.85 -5.85
CA ALA A 114 9.61 -7.99 -5.13
C ALA A 114 10.70 -8.92 -4.56
N GLU A 115 11.77 -9.19 -5.30
CA GLU A 115 12.90 -9.97 -4.77
C GLU A 115 13.57 -9.28 -3.57
N GLY A 116 13.82 -7.96 -3.68
CA GLY A 116 14.39 -7.18 -2.57
C GLY A 116 13.52 -7.13 -1.30
N MET A 117 12.20 -7.28 -1.45
CA MET A 117 11.27 -7.37 -0.32
C MET A 117 11.37 -8.69 0.46
N ARG A 118 11.85 -9.78 -0.15
CA ARG A 118 11.84 -11.12 0.45
C ARG A 118 12.72 -11.26 1.69
N ALA A 119 13.70 -10.37 1.86
CA ALA A 119 14.50 -10.27 3.08
C ALA A 119 13.73 -9.68 4.28
N GLY A 120 12.47 -9.27 4.08
CA GLY A 120 11.59 -8.72 5.11
C GLY A 120 10.83 -9.76 5.92
N SER A 121 9.78 -9.30 6.59
CA SER A 121 8.88 -10.16 7.38
C SER A 121 8.01 -11.06 6.50
N PRO A 122 7.31 -12.07 7.06
CA PRO A 122 6.34 -12.86 6.31
C PRO A 122 5.26 -12.02 5.59
N ALA A 123 4.88 -10.87 6.15
CA ALA A 123 3.95 -9.95 5.49
C ALA A 123 4.57 -9.32 4.22
N PHE A 124 5.85 -8.94 4.27
CA PHE A 124 6.57 -8.48 3.07
C PHE A 124 6.69 -9.58 2.02
N VAL A 125 6.95 -10.83 2.43
CA VAL A 125 7.03 -11.96 1.49
C VAL A 125 5.69 -12.18 0.77
N ARG A 126 4.56 -12.15 1.49
CA ARG A 126 3.23 -12.26 0.86
C ARG A 126 2.95 -11.13 -0.12
N ALA A 127 3.27 -9.89 0.26
CA ALA A 127 3.12 -8.75 -0.65
C ALA A 127 4.04 -8.88 -1.88
N ALA A 128 5.28 -9.35 -1.69
CA ALA A 128 6.22 -9.61 -2.77
C ALA A 128 5.70 -10.67 -3.75
N ASP A 129 5.08 -11.75 -3.25
CA ASP A 129 4.49 -12.78 -4.11
C ASP A 129 3.35 -12.23 -4.97
N ALA A 130 2.50 -11.36 -4.42
CA ALA A 130 1.44 -10.71 -5.18
C ALA A 130 2.00 -9.75 -6.25
N ILE A 131 2.99 -8.93 -5.88
CA ILE A 131 3.67 -8.01 -6.80
C ILE A 131 4.37 -8.79 -7.93
N ALA A 132 5.07 -9.87 -7.60
CA ALA A 132 5.74 -10.72 -8.58
C ALA A 132 4.72 -11.36 -9.54
N GLY A 133 3.57 -11.83 -9.02
CA GLY A 133 2.47 -12.32 -9.83
C GLY A 133 1.95 -11.27 -10.81
N LEU A 134 1.73 -10.03 -10.36
CA LEU A 134 1.30 -8.91 -11.21
C LEU A 134 2.34 -8.58 -12.28
N ALA A 135 3.61 -8.48 -11.92
CA ALA A 135 4.70 -8.18 -12.84
C ALA A 135 4.88 -9.27 -13.91
N ALA A 136 4.67 -10.54 -13.53
CA ALA A 136 4.75 -11.67 -14.45
C ALA A 136 3.47 -11.91 -15.27
N HIS A 137 2.40 -11.14 -15.02
CA HIS A 137 1.06 -11.39 -15.56
C HIS A 137 0.53 -12.80 -15.23
N ASP A 138 0.94 -13.36 -14.09
CA ASP A 138 0.53 -14.68 -13.61
C ASP A 138 -0.70 -14.55 -12.69
N ALA A 139 -1.89 -14.66 -13.29
CA ALA A 139 -3.15 -14.49 -12.58
C ALA A 139 -3.38 -15.54 -11.47
N PRO A 140 -3.09 -16.84 -11.69
CA PRO A 140 -3.14 -17.84 -10.61
C PRO A 140 -2.22 -17.53 -9.42
N ALA A 141 -0.96 -17.14 -9.67
CA ALA A 141 -0.01 -16.81 -8.61
C ALA A 141 -0.45 -15.56 -7.83
N TYR A 142 -0.87 -14.51 -8.55
CA TYR A 142 -1.43 -13.30 -7.95
C TYR A 142 -2.64 -13.62 -7.06
N ALA A 143 -3.59 -14.41 -7.57
CA ALA A 143 -4.80 -14.80 -6.84
C ALA A 143 -4.49 -15.58 -5.55
N ALA A 144 -3.51 -16.48 -5.60
CA ALA A 144 -3.07 -17.23 -4.42
C ALA A 144 -2.42 -16.32 -3.38
N ALA A 145 -1.56 -15.39 -3.81
CA ALA A 145 -0.92 -14.44 -2.91
C ALA A 145 -1.93 -13.48 -2.25
N VAL A 146 -2.90 -12.96 -3.00
CA VAL A 146 -3.96 -12.09 -2.43
C VAL A 146 -4.80 -12.84 -1.39
N ARG A 147 -5.18 -14.10 -1.63
CA ARG A 147 -5.87 -14.91 -0.61
C ARG A 147 -5.05 -15.06 0.65
N ALA A 148 -3.76 -15.37 0.53
CA ALA A 148 -2.87 -15.49 1.69
C ALA A 148 -2.73 -14.17 2.48
N ILE A 149 -2.77 -13.01 1.80
CA ILE A 149 -2.80 -11.70 2.46
C ILE A 149 -4.11 -11.50 3.23
N VAL A 150 -5.26 -11.83 2.61
CA VAL A 150 -6.57 -11.71 3.25
C VAL A 150 -6.67 -12.60 4.48
N GLU A 151 -6.31 -13.88 4.37
CA GLU A 151 -6.32 -14.85 5.47
C GLU A 151 -5.44 -14.38 6.64
N ASP A 152 -4.28 -13.79 6.35
CA ASP A 152 -3.39 -13.23 7.36
C ASP A 152 -3.97 -12.00 8.06
N PHE A 153 -4.74 -11.16 7.36
CA PHE A 153 -5.41 -10.02 7.99
C PHE A 153 -6.65 -10.44 8.80
N GLU A 154 -7.38 -11.47 8.36
CA GLU A 154 -8.52 -12.04 9.09
C GLU A 154 -8.13 -12.63 10.44
N ALA A 155 -6.87 -13.06 10.59
CA ALA A 155 -6.33 -13.61 11.83
C ALA A 155 -5.77 -12.54 12.80
N ARG A 156 -5.83 -11.25 12.49
CA ARG A 156 -5.25 -10.17 13.32
C ARG A 156 -6.28 -9.55 14.25
N ASP A 157 -5.85 -9.29 15.49
CA ASP A 157 -6.62 -8.55 16.50
C ASP A 157 -6.33 -7.05 16.50
N GLU A 158 -5.21 -6.62 15.91
CA GLU A 158 -4.76 -5.22 15.90
C GLU A 158 -4.51 -4.69 14.48
N HIS A 159 -4.96 -3.46 14.23
CA HIS A 159 -4.79 -2.74 12.96
C HIS A 159 -4.34 -1.31 13.24
N LEU A 160 -3.39 -0.79 12.45
CA LEU A 160 -2.77 0.53 12.63
C LEU A 160 -3.81 1.66 12.75
N THR A 161 -4.81 1.65 11.87
CA THR A 161 -5.88 2.65 11.84
C THR A 161 -7.02 2.33 12.80
N GLY A 162 -6.99 1.18 13.49
CA GLY A 162 -8.12 0.67 14.27
C GLY A 162 -9.31 0.21 13.44
N VAL A 163 -9.18 0.14 12.11
CA VAL A 163 -10.20 -0.41 11.19
C VAL A 163 -9.67 -1.71 10.63
N ALA A 164 -10.44 -2.78 10.79
CA ALA A 164 -10.13 -4.08 10.22
C ALA A 164 -10.42 -4.05 8.70
N ILE A 165 -9.38 -3.83 7.91
CA ILE A 165 -9.45 -3.78 6.44
C ILE A 165 -8.17 -4.34 5.83
N VAL A 166 -8.29 -5.06 4.73
CA VAL A 166 -7.14 -5.61 3.99
C VAL A 166 -6.65 -4.61 2.94
N ASP A 167 -6.16 -3.47 3.41
CA ASP A 167 -5.71 -2.34 2.57
C ASP A 167 -4.70 -2.73 1.48
N THR A 168 -3.80 -3.66 1.79
CA THR A 168 -2.77 -4.16 0.88
C THR A 168 -3.41 -4.92 -0.27
N ALA A 169 -4.43 -5.75 0.02
CA ALA A 169 -5.19 -6.44 -1.02
C ALA A 169 -5.99 -5.45 -1.88
N LEU A 170 -6.56 -4.39 -1.28
CA LEU A 170 -7.27 -3.35 -2.03
C LEU A 170 -6.37 -2.59 -3.00
N MET A 171 -5.20 -2.16 -2.52
CA MET A 171 -4.20 -1.51 -3.37
C MET A 171 -3.78 -2.43 -4.52
N LEU A 172 -3.49 -3.69 -4.22
CA LEU A 172 -3.12 -4.68 -5.24
C LEU A 172 -4.24 -4.90 -6.26
N ASP A 173 -5.50 -4.97 -5.82
CA ASP A 173 -6.65 -5.13 -6.73
C ASP A 173 -6.77 -3.97 -7.71
N ARG A 174 -6.60 -2.72 -7.23
CA ARG A 174 -6.55 -1.53 -8.11
C ARG A 174 -5.43 -1.59 -9.15
N LEU A 175 -4.25 -2.08 -8.76
CA LEU A 175 -3.13 -2.26 -9.69
C LEU A 175 -3.37 -3.41 -10.69
N ALA A 176 -4.14 -4.41 -10.27
CA ALA A 176 -4.52 -5.56 -11.08
C ALA A 176 -5.65 -5.25 -12.07
N GLU A 177 -6.53 -4.29 -11.78
CA GLU A 177 -7.61 -3.84 -12.69
C GLU A 177 -7.04 -3.41 -14.05
N ARG A 178 -5.95 -2.64 -14.04
CA ARG A 178 -5.24 -2.19 -15.26
C ARG A 178 -4.64 -3.33 -16.08
N ARG A 179 -4.47 -4.51 -15.47
CA ARG A 179 -3.88 -5.72 -16.06
C ARG A 179 -4.92 -6.79 -16.35
N ALA A 180 -6.21 -6.53 -16.10
CA ALA A 180 -7.31 -7.51 -16.18
C ALA A 180 -7.07 -8.76 -15.29
N MET A 181 -6.37 -8.59 -14.17
CA MET A 181 -6.02 -9.65 -13.22
C MET A 181 -6.70 -9.50 -11.85
N ALA A 182 -7.54 -8.48 -11.67
CA ALA A 182 -8.23 -8.20 -10.43
C ALA A 182 -8.93 -9.45 -9.86
N VAL A 183 -8.75 -9.68 -8.57
CA VAL A 183 -9.36 -10.80 -7.84
C VAL A 183 -10.08 -10.23 -6.63
N ARG A 184 -11.36 -10.58 -6.50
CA ARG A 184 -12.23 -10.08 -5.44
C ARG A 184 -12.59 -11.21 -4.48
N PRO A 185 -11.67 -11.63 -3.59
CA PRO A 185 -11.98 -12.65 -2.59
C PRO A 185 -13.11 -12.14 -1.68
N ARG A 186 -13.96 -13.06 -1.23
CA ARG A 186 -15.03 -12.73 -0.29
C ARG A 186 -14.45 -12.61 1.11
N SER A 187 -14.47 -11.43 1.68
CA SER A 187 -14.10 -11.16 3.07
C SER A 187 -14.90 -9.98 3.59
N THR A 188 -15.24 -9.98 4.89
CA THR A 188 -15.85 -8.82 5.56
C THR A 188 -14.85 -7.68 5.78
N LEU A 189 -13.55 -7.95 5.60
CA LEU A 189 -12.47 -6.98 5.68
C LEU A 189 -12.19 -6.28 4.33
N LEU A 190 -13.00 -6.56 3.32
CA LEU A 190 -12.96 -5.92 2.02
C LEU A 190 -14.29 -5.19 1.76
N PRO A 191 -14.29 -4.06 1.03
CA PRO A 191 -15.50 -3.38 0.62
C PRO A 191 -16.43 -4.31 -0.17
N PRO A 192 -17.76 -4.08 -0.10
CA PRO A 192 -18.71 -4.84 -0.88
C PRO A 192 -18.41 -4.67 -2.38
N VAL A 193 -18.46 -5.78 -3.12
CA VAL A 193 -18.35 -5.76 -4.58
C VAL A 193 -19.62 -5.15 -5.15
N THR A 194 -19.50 -3.99 -5.79
CA THR A 194 -20.56 -3.38 -6.61
C THR A 194 -20.63 -3.97 -8.00
#